data_AF-A0A1F6XWV8-F1
#
_entry.id   AF-A0A1F6XWV8-F1
#
_cell.length_a   1.000
_cell.length_b   1.000
_cell.length_c   1.000
_cell.angle_alpha   90.00
_cell.angle_beta   90.00
_cell.angle_gamma   90.00
#
_symmetry.space_group_name_H-M   'P 1'
#
loop_
_entity.id
_entity.type
_entity.pdbx_description
1 polymer ?
#
loop_
_entity_poly.entity_id
_entity_poly.type
_entity_poly.pdbx_seq_one_letter_code
_entity_poly.pdbx_strand_id
1 'polypeptide(L)'
;MKPLIFRTYLTLVKNSVGSKSFSNFYVLDKGKKIDVTENGRLSCAWFVSAVLSLFGFIKTPHLTVKSVEEDLLKSGWYGIKKPKVGSVLSWEAVDFGKGEFHRHIGFYIGGGKAVSNSSKLGYPVVHHWRFVDAKNNKGRLVERILWHKKLDAR
;
A
#
# COMPACT_ATOMS: atom_id res chain seq x y z
N MET A 1 -22.18 -16.60 -13.75
CA MET A 1 -20.79 -16.11 -13.97
C MET A 1 -20.11 -15.95 -12.61
N LYS A 2 -18.85 -16.40 -12.44
CA LYS A 2 -18.12 -16.32 -11.15
C LYS A 2 -16.90 -15.38 -11.30
N PRO A 3 -16.73 -14.34 -10.46
CA PRO A 3 -15.59 -13.44 -10.56
C PRO A 3 -14.27 -14.09 -10.11
N LEU A 4 -13.19 -13.80 -10.82
CA LEU A 4 -11.82 -14.22 -10.46
C LEU A 4 -11.15 -13.15 -9.59
N ILE A 5 -11.52 -13.12 -8.31
CA ILE A 5 -11.13 -12.06 -7.37
C ILE A 5 -9.61 -11.85 -7.31
N PHE A 6 -8.83 -12.92 -7.14
CA PHE A 6 -7.37 -12.81 -7.04
C PHE A 6 -6.73 -12.19 -8.30
N ARG A 7 -7.16 -12.65 -9.47
CA ARG A 7 -6.65 -12.16 -10.76
C ARG A 7 -7.02 -10.69 -10.97
N THR A 8 -8.26 -10.30 -10.72
CA THR A 8 -8.72 -8.91 -10.87
C THR A 8 -8.00 -7.98 -9.89
N TYR A 9 -7.88 -8.36 -8.62
CA TYR A 9 -7.15 -7.62 -7.59
C TYR A 9 -5.68 -7.40 -7.98
N LEU A 10 -4.97 -8.47 -8.35
CA LEU A 10 -3.55 -8.35 -8.70
C LEU A 10 -3.35 -7.53 -9.99
N THR A 11 -4.24 -7.67 -10.97
CA THR A 11 -4.21 -6.85 -12.18
C THR A 11 -4.45 -5.38 -11.87
N LEU A 12 -5.40 -5.05 -10.98
CA LEU A 12 -5.64 -3.66 -10.57
C LEU A 12 -4.38 -3.04 -9.92
N VAL A 13 -3.73 -3.76 -9.00
CA VAL A 13 -2.48 -3.33 -8.37
C VAL A 13 -1.36 -3.10 -9.40
N LYS A 14 -1.26 -3.95 -10.42
CA LYS A 14 -0.24 -3.78 -11.47
C LYS A 14 -0.57 -2.60 -12.38
N ASN A 15 -1.85 -2.43 -12.74
CA ASN A 15 -2.30 -1.36 -13.62
C ASN A 15 -2.32 0.02 -12.92
N SER A 16 -2.25 0.08 -11.59
CA SER A 16 -2.14 1.35 -10.88
C SER A 16 -0.77 2.02 -11.00
N VAL A 17 0.26 1.29 -11.48
CA VAL A 17 1.61 1.82 -11.66
C VAL A 17 1.58 3.01 -12.62
N GLY A 18 2.10 4.16 -12.20
CA GLY A 18 2.08 5.41 -12.98
C GLY A 18 0.75 6.18 -12.93
N SER A 19 -0.30 5.63 -12.31
CA SER A 19 -1.60 6.31 -12.22
C SER A 19 -1.60 7.40 -11.16
N LYS A 20 -2.11 8.58 -11.53
CA LYS A 20 -2.36 9.71 -10.61
C LYS A 20 -3.72 9.65 -9.91
N SER A 21 -4.52 8.60 -10.13
CA SER A 21 -5.85 8.47 -9.50
C SER A 21 -5.81 8.45 -7.97
N PHE A 22 -4.65 8.16 -7.39
CA PHE A 22 -4.45 8.13 -5.94
C PHE A 22 -3.66 9.35 -5.44
N SER A 23 -3.32 10.32 -6.27
CA SER A 23 -2.44 11.42 -5.85
C SER A 23 -3.11 12.41 -4.90
N ASN A 24 -4.43 12.56 -4.91
CA ASN A 24 -5.11 13.60 -4.15
C ASN A 24 -6.26 13.02 -3.31
N PHE A 25 -6.41 13.55 -2.09
CA PHE A 25 -7.58 13.34 -1.25
C PHE A 25 -7.87 14.66 -0.53
N TYR A 26 -9.04 15.24 -0.79
CA TYR A 26 -9.40 16.54 -0.27
C TYR A 26 -10.32 16.41 0.95
N VAL A 27 -10.03 17.17 1.99
CA VAL A 27 -10.90 17.33 3.17
C VAL A 27 -11.26 18.80 3.35
N LEU A 28 -12.39 19.04 4.00
CA LEU A 28 -12.76 20.36 4.49
C LEU A 28 -12.43 20.40 5.99
N ASP A 29 -11.39 21.13 6.38
CA ASP A 29 -11.04 21.34 7.78
C ASP A 29 -11.14 22.83 8.12
N LYS A 30 -11.96 23.18 9.11
CA LYS A 30 -12.21 24.56 9.57
C LYS A 30 -12.49 25.53 8.40
N GLY A 31 -13.29 25.10 7.41
CA GLY A 31 -13.67 25.90 6.24
C GLY A 31 -12.61 25.98 5.14
N LYS A 32 -11.45 25.34 5.29
CA LYS A 32 -10.39 25.29 4.27
C LYS A 32 -10.38 23.94 3.57
N LYS A 33 -10.28 23.95 2.23
CA LYS A 33 -10.04 22.76 1.42
C LYS A 33 -8.56 22.41 1.48
N ILE A 34 -8.24 21.22 1.96
CA ILE A 34 -6.86 20.74 2.14
C ILE A 34 -6.68 19.43 1.38
N ASP A 35 -5.65 19.32 0.55
CA ASP A 35 -5.19 18.03 0.04
C ASP A 35 -4.28 17.38 1.08
N VAL A 36 -4.83 16.42 1.82
CA VAL A 36 -4.12 15.74 2.91
C VAL A 36 -3.10 14.72 2.42
N THR A 37 -3.11 14.39 1.13
CA THR A 37 -2.11 13.52 0.51
C THR A 37 -0.95 14.30 -0.13
N GLU A 38 -1.01 15.63 -0.13
CA GLU A 38 0.01 16.54 -0.66
C GLU A 38 0.48 16.16 -2.08
N ASN A 39 -0.46 16.11 -3.03
CA ASN A 39 -0.19 15.76 -4.43
C ASN A 39 0.58 14.42 -4.56
N GLY A 40 0.21 13.46 -3.73
CA GLY A 40 0.67 12.09 -3.76
C GLY A 40 1.86 11.83 -2.85
N ARG A 41 2.44 12.84 -2.19
CA ARG A 41 3.57 12.63 -1.27
C ARG A 41 3.21 11.68 -0.12
N LEU A 42 2.00 11.80 0.42
CA LEU A 42 1.51 11.05 1.59
C LEU A 42 0.40 10.03 1.22
N SER A 43 0.39 9.56 -0.02
CA SER A 43 -0.72 8.76 -0.55
C SER A 43 -0.63 7.24 -0.28
N CYS A 44 0.45 6.71 0.29
CA CYS A 44 0.64 5.25 0.38
C CYS A 44 -0.53 4.49 1.06
N ALA A 45 -1.05 5.02 2.18
CA ALA A 45 -2.20 4.46 2.86
C ALA A 45 -3.50 4.63 2.05
N TRP A 46 -3.69 5.80 1.42
CA TRP A 46 -4.85 6.06 0.56
C TRP A 46 -4.90 5.08 -0.61
N PHE A 47 -3.79 4.92 -1.34
CA PHE A 47 -3.67 3.97 -2.44
C PHE A 47 -4.00 2.53 -2.01
N VAL A 48 -3.33 2.03 -0.98
CA VAL A 48 -3.50 0.64 -0.54
C VAL A 48 -4.94 0.40 -0.05
N SER A 49 -5.47 1.31 0.76
CA SER A 49 -6.82 1.15 1.31
C SER A 49 -7.91 1.28 0.26
N ALA A 50 -7.77 2.19 -0.71
CA ALA A 50 -8.70 2.33 -1.82
C ALA A 50 -8.74 1.06 -2.69
N VAL A 51 -7.59 0.45 -2.98
CA VAL A 51 -7.57 -0.83 -3.71
C VAL A 51 -8.23 -1.95 -2.91
N LEU A 52 -7.93 -2.06 -1.61
CA LEU A 52 -8.47 -3.12 -0.75
C LEU A 52 -9.98 -3.01 -0.52
N SER A 53 -10.50 -1.78 -0.42
CA SER A 53 -11.93 -1.53 -0.18
C SER A 53 -12.79 -1.97 -1.37
N LEU A 54 -12.30 -1.83 -2.61
CA LEU A 54 -12.99 -2.29 -3.83
C LEU A 54 -13.31 -3.80 -3.83
N PHE A 55 -12.55 -4.61 -3.08
CA PHE A 55 -12.76 -6.06 -2.98
C PHE A 55 -13.36 -6.50 -1.63
N GLY A 56 -13.74 -5.55 -0.77
CA GLY A 56 -14.21 -5.85 0.59
C GLY A 56 -13.16 -6.64 1.39
N PHE A 57 -11.88 -6.28 1.22
CA PHE A 57 -10.77 -6.81 2.02
C PHE A 57 -10.47 -5.96 3.26
N ILE A 58 -10.98 -4.74 3.30
CA ILE A 58 -11.07 -3.88 4.48
C ILE A 58 -12.47 -3.25 4.51
N LYS A 59 -12.87 -2.65 5.64
CA LYS A 59 -14.20 -2.06 5.78
C LYS A 59 -14.34 -0.73 5.05
N THR A 60 -13.35 0.15 5.17
CA THR A 60 -13.38 1.49 4.56
C THR A 60 -11.99 1.91 4.08
N PRO A 61 -11.89 2.88 3.16
CA PRO A 61 -10.61 3.52 2.86
C PRO A 61 -10.06 4.29 4.08
N HIS A 62 -8.74 4.45 4.13
CA HIS A 62 -8.00 5.09 5.22
C HIS A 62 -6.84 5.94 4.69
N LEU A 63 -6.46 6.98 5.42
CA LEU A 63 -5.38 7.90 5.05
C LEU A 63 -4.08 7.67 5.83
N THR A 64 -4.07 6.80 6.84
CA THR A 64 -2.86 6.50 7.62
C THR A 64 -2.54 5.01 7.60
N VAL A 65 -1.24 4.66 7.60
CA VAL A 65 -0.80 3.27 7.61
C VAL A 65 -1.33 2.53 8.84
N LYS A 66 -1.33 3.18 10.01
CA LYS A 66 -1.86 2.61 11.25
C LYS A 66 -3.32 2.20 11.11
N SER A 67 -4.18 3.09 10.59
CA SER A 67 -5.60 2.80 10.40
C SER A 67 -5.82 1.66 9.39
N VAL A 68 -5.00 1.59 8.33
CA VAL A 68 -5.03 0.45 7.38
C VAL A 68 -4.67 -0.85 8.08
N GLU A 69 -3.59 -0.88 8.87
CA GLU A 69 -3.17 -2.09 9.60
C GLU A 69 -4.24 -2.58 10.58
N GLU A 70 -4.86 -1.67 11.32
CA GLU A 70 -5.93 -2.01 12.26
C GLU A 70 -7.15 -2.61 11.53
N ASP A 71 -7.57 -2.04 10.40
CA ASP A 71 -8.70 -2.56 9.63
C ASP A 71 -8.36 -3.86 8.91
N LEU A 72 -7.14 -4.01 8.39
CA LEU A 72 -6.65 -5.29 7.86
C LEU A 72 -6.85 -6.42 8.89
N LEU A 73 -6.35 -6.23 10.11
CA LEU A 73 -6.48 -7.24 11.17
C LEU A 73 -7.96 -7.50 11.53
N LYS A 74 -8.76 -6.43 11.70
CA LYS A 74 -10.21 -6.54 11.96
C LYS A 74 -10.99 -7.21 10.82
N SER A 75 -10.46 -7.12 9.59
CA SER A 75 -11.04 -7.70 8.39
C SER A 75 -10.51 -9.10 8.09
N GLY A 76 -9.77 -9.72 9.02
CA GLY A 76 -9.35 -11.12 8.93
C GLY A 76 -8.02 -11.33 8.19
N TRP A 77 -7.24 -10.28 7.97
CA TRP A 77 -5.85 -10.42 7.55
C TRP A 77 -4.99 -10.92 8.71
N TYR A 78 -3.98 -11.73 8.39
CA TYR A 78 -3.08 -12.30 9.38
C TYR A 78 -1.63 -12.24 8.91
N GLY A 79 -0.70 -12.25 9.87
CA GLY A 79 0.73 -12.19 9.61
C GLY A 79 1.27 -13.50 9.00
N ILE A 80 2.14 -13.39 8.00
CA ILE A 80 2.89 -14.51 7.41
C ILE A 80 4.40 -14.23 7.39
N LYS A 81 5.22 -15.28 7.38
CA LYS A 81 6.70 -15.15 7.45
C LYS A 81 7.37 -14.79 6.12
N LYS A 82 6.79 -15.20 5.00
CA LYS A 82 7.35 -14.99 3.64
C LYS A 82 6.28 -14.38 2.74
N PRO A 83 6.61 -13.37 1.93
CA PRO A 83 5.61 -12.71 1.10
C PRO A 83 5.05 -13.65 0.04
N LYS A 84 3.72 -13.66 -0.09
CA LYS A 84 2.98 -14.31 -1.17
C LYS A 84 2.53 -13.24 -2.16
N VAL A 85 2.44 -13.55 -3.46
CA VAL A 85 1.91 -12.61 -4.46
C VAL A 85 0.51 -12.16 -4.04
N GLY A 86 0.31 -10.85 -3.91
CA GLY A 86 -0.91 -10.23 -3.42
C GLY A 86 -0.91 -9.87 -1.93
N SER A 87 0.11 -10.27 -1.16
CA SER A 87 0.24 -9.86 0.25
C SER A 87 0.44 -8.36 0.38
N VAL A 88 -0.04 -7.81 1.50
CA VAL A 88 0.22 -6.42 1.89
C VAL A 88 1.51 -6.40 2.71
N LEU A 89 2.40 -5.48 2.37
CA LEU A 89 3.66 -5.24 3.05
C LEU A 89 3.56 -3.92 3.81
N SER A 90 3.95 -3.93 5.08
CA SER A 90 4.13 -2.73 5.89
C SER A 90 5.59 -2.63 6.31
N TRP A 91 6.19 -1.46 6.08
CA TRP A 91 7.59 -1.18 6.33
C TRP A 91 7.76 -0.18 7.48
N GLU A 92 8.89 -0.31 8.18
CA GLU A 92 9.28 0.55 9.32
C GLU A 92 9.22 2.04 8.97
N ALA A 93 9.07 2.90 9.96
CA ALA A 93 9.09 4.34 9.72
C ALA A 93 10.50 4.82 9.33
N VAL A 94 10.60 5.62 8.26
CA VAL A 94 11.85 6.28 7.85
C VAL A 94 11.58 7.75 7.56
N ASP A 95 12.63 8.57 7.67
CA ASP A 95 12.55 9.97 7.24
C ASP A 95 12.59 10.04 5.71
N PHE A 96 11.59 10.73 5.14
CA PHE A 96 11.49 10.98 3.70
C PHE A 96 12.14 12.32 3.27
N GLY A 97 13.05 12.86 4.08
CA GLY A 97 13.86 14.04 3.77
C GLY A 97 13.29 15.35 4.30
N LYS A 98 12.39 15.30 5.29
CA LYS A 98 11.80 16.49 5.93
C LYS A 98 11.83 16.42 7.47
N GLY A 99 12.56 15.47 8.05
CA GLY A 99 12.57 15.24 9.49
C GLY A 99 11.31 14.55 10.01
N GLU A 100 10.47 14.01 9.12
CA GLU A 100 9.24 13.31 9.48
C GLU A 100 9.36 11.81 9.17
N PHE A 101 9.23 10.99 10.21
CA PHE A 101 9.29 9.55 10.11
C PHE A 101 7.92 8.97 9.75
N HIS A 102 7.80 8.45 8.53
CA HIS A 102 6.55 7.85 8.05
C HIS A 102 6.73 6.36 7.78
N ARG A 103 5.80 5.56 8.29
CA ARG A 103 5.65 4.16 7.84
C ARG A 103 5.23 4.13 6.38
N HIS A 104 5.48 3.00 5.73
CA HIS A 104 5.09 2.81 4.34
C HIS A 104 4.34 1.51 4.14
N ILE A 105 3.50 1.46 3.12
CA ILE A 105 2.64 0.30 2.85
C ILE A 105 2.46 0.07 1.35
N GLY A 106 2.31 -1.19 0.95
CA GLY A 106 2.22 -1.57 -0.46
C GLY A 106 1.87 -3.04 -0.66
N PHE A 107 1.93 -3.49 -1.90
CA PHE A 107 1.56 -4.84 -2.32
C PHE A 107 2.74 -5.61 -2.88
N TYR A 108 2.95 -6.85 -2.44
CA TYR A 108 3.92 -7.74 -3.08
C TYR A 108 3.36 -8.31 -4.39
N ILE A 109 4.11 -8.17 -5.49
CA ILE A 109 3.66 -8.61 -6.82
C ILE A 109 4.46 -9.79 -7.39
N GLY A 110 5.38 -10.37 -6.61
CA GLY A 110 6.22 -11.50 -7.01
C GLY A 110 7.58 -11.08 -7.58
N GLY A 111 8.47 -12.05 -7.80
CA GLY A 111 9.79 -11.82 -8.41
C GLY A 111 10.66 -10.81 -7.66
N GLY A 112 10.52 -10.72 -6.33
CA GLY A 112 11.23 -9.72 -5.52
C GLY A 112 10.72 -8.29 -5.68
N LYS A 113 9.52 -8.09 -6.25
CA LYS A 113 8.97 -6.76 -6.53
C LYS A 113 7.73 -6.47 -5.69
N ALA A 114 7.55 -5.19 -5.38
CA ALA A 114 6.37 -4.64 -4.75
C ALA A 114 5.86 -3.43 -5.54
N VAL A 115 4.58 -3.10 -5.37
CA VAL A 115 3.96 -1.86 -5.82
C VAL A 115 3.58 -1.04 -4.60
N SER A 116 4.02 0.21 -4.56
CA SER A 116 3.61 1.16 -3.52
C SER A 116 3.71 2.58 -4.05
N ASN A 117 3.05 3.52 -3.37
CA ASN A 117 3.13 4.93 -3.73
C ASN A 117 4.55 5.48 -3.54
N SER A 118 5.08 6.20 -4.52
CA SER A 118 6.34 6.92 -4.38
C SER A 118 6.09 8.33 -3.88
N SER A 119 6.59 8.68 -2.69
CA SER A 119 6.48 10.05 -2.15
C SER A 119 7.19 11.09 -3.01
N LYS A 120 8.21 10.70 -3.80
CA LYS A 120 8.92 11.58 -4.72
C LYS A 120 8.14 11.84 -6.01
N LEU A 121 7.47 10.81 -6.54
CA LEU A 121 6.80 10.89 -7.84
C LEU A 121 5.30 11.20 -7.72
N GLY A 122 4.71 10.95 -6.54
CA GLY A 122 3.30 11.19 -6.26
C GLY A 122 2.34 10.13 -6.82
N TYR A 123 2.83 8.96 -7.21
CA TYR A 123 2.02 7.86 -7.75
C TYR A 123 2.61 6.47 -7.46
N PRO A 124 1.84 5.37 -7.61
CA PRO A 124 2.33 4.00 -7.43
C PRO A 124 3.44 3.62 -8.41
N VAL A 125 4.49 2.98 -7.92
CA VAL A 125 5.62 2.49 -8.70
C VAL A 125 6.01 1.07 -8.31
N VAL A 126 6.68 0.38 -9.22
CA VAL A 126 7.33 -0.90 -8.94
C VAL A 126 8.71 -0.65 -8.34
N HIS A 127 9.04 -1.35 -7.26
CA HIS A 127 10.37 -1.33 -6.65
C HIS A 127 10.69 -2.68 -6.01
N HIS A 128 11.93 -2.88 -5.57
CA HIS A 128 12.29 -4.07 -4.80
C HIS A 128 11.54 -4.08 -3.46
N TRP A 129 10.96 -5.22 -3.08
CA TRP A 129 10.07 -5.32 -1.90
C TRP A 129 10.77 -5.05 -0.56
N ARG A 130 12.10 -5.14 -0.51
CA ARG A 130 12.93 -4.78 0.65
C ARG A 130 13.58 -3.41 0.53
N PHE A 131 13.27 -2.60 -0.49
CA PHE A 131 13.97 -1.32 -0.75
C PHE A 131 15.50 -1.45 -0.71
N VAL A 132 16.03 -2.55 -1.24
CA VAL A 132 17.48 -2.81 -1.19
C VAL A 132 18.15 -1.84 -2.15
N ASP A 133 19.06 -1.03 -1.62
CA ASP A 133 19.97 -0.25 -2.44
C ASP A 133 21.04 -1.20 -3.03
N ALA A 134 21.21 -1.11 -4.36
CA ALA A 134 22.20 -1.88 -5.10
C ALA A 134 23.65 -1.65 -4.61
N LYS A 135 23.93 -0.53 -3.93
CA LYS A 135 25.28 -0.16 -3.50
C LYS A 135 25.70 -0.71 -2.15
N ASN A 136 24.78 -0.90 -1.20
CA ASN A 136 25.14 -1.26 0.18
C ASN A 136 24.34 -2.46 0.73
N ASN A 137 23.46 -3.05 -0.08
CA ASN A 137 22.58 -4.16 0.28
C ASN A 137 21.73 -3.89 1.54
N LYS A 138 21.63 -2.63 1.99
CA LYS A 138 20.76 -2.23 3.08
C LYS A 138 19.37 -2.02 2.49
N GLY A 139 18.44 -2.82 2.99
CA GLY A 139 17.03 -2.69 2.70
C GLY A 139 16.29 -2.07 3.87
N ARG A 140 15.08 -1.57 3.60
CA ARG A 140 14.12 -1.19 4.63
C ARG A 140 13.53 -2.44 5.28
N LEU A 141 13.40 -2.43 6.60
CA LEU A 141 12.76 -3.51 7.35
C LEU A 141 11.27 -3.59 7.00
N VAL A 142 10.82 -4.81 6.74
CA VAL A 142 9.40 -5.13 6.60
C VAL A 142 8.89 -5.54 7.99
N GLU A 143 8.11 -4.68 8.63
CA GLU A 143 7.55 -4.93 9.96
C GLU A 143 6.43 -5.98 9.91
N ARG A 144 5.63 -5.96 8.84
CA ARG A 144 4.51 -6.89 8.68
C ARG A 144 4.35 -7.33 7.23
N ILE A 145 4.03 -8.61 7.07
CA ILE A 145 3.56 -9.21 5.82
C ILE A 145 2.20 -9.80 6.12
N LEU A 146 1.16 -9.27 5.49
CA LEU A 146 -0.22 -9.60 5.79
C LEU A 146 -0.84 -10.36 4.62
N TRP A 147 -1.59 -11.43 4.93
CA TRP A 147 -2.32 -12.26 3.98
C TRP A 147 -3.79 -12.38 4.35
N HIS A 148 -4.62 -12.59 3.34
CA HIS A 148 -6.05 -12.77 3.50
C HIS A 148 -6.52 -14.06 2.84
N LYS A 149 -7.30 -14.86 3.56
CA LYS A 149 -7.80 -16.18 3.10
C LYS A 149 -8.58 -16.13 1.78
N LYS A 150 -9.26 -15.01 1.47
CA LYS A 150 -9.97 -14.85 0.18
C LYS A 150 -9.03 -14.87 -1.04
N LEU A 151 -7.72 -14.70 -0.84
CA LEU A 151 -6.71 -14.75 -1.90
C LEU A 151 -6.21 -16.18 -2.19
N ASP A 152 -6.62 -17.18 -1.41
CA ASP A 152 -6.24 -18.58 -1.65
C ASP A 152 -7.07 -19.22 -2.78
N ALA A 153 -8.25 -18.67 -3.08
CA ALA A 153 -9.08 -19.07 -4.20
C ALA A 153 -8.51 -18.51 -5.52
N ARG A 154 -7.54 -19.24 -6.08
CA ARG A 154 -6.90 -18.94 -7.37
C ARG A 154 -7.71 -19.44 -8.55
#